data_AF-M2SM64-F1
#
_entry.id   AF-M2SM64-F1
#
_cell.length_a   1.000
_cell.length_b   1.000
_cell.length_c   1.000
_cell.angle_alpha   90.00
_cell.angle_beta   90.00
_cell.angle_gamma   90.00
#
_symmetry.space_group_name_H-M   'P 1'
#
loop_
_entity.id
_entity.type
_entity.pdbx_description
1 polymer ?
#
loop_
_entity_poly.entity_id
_entity_poly.type
_entity_poly.pdbx_seq_one_letter_code
_entity_poly.pdbx_strand_id
1 'polypeptide(L)'
;QQNATVLLRDEHDYRAWYNQLEARCVTYNLWEQVNPDGTKPLLTEPTPPKLPEYGDYTPINTLPTGQVPTKSTDLSTSGQRAYKDDLEVYKLKMELYKVDFAKYKAEVANLQQIKILIQSTVAAHLQRTCCPPSGSIKDWIKNLKAQVGITIENEREQARQRYHNALKPPRLASNWDTWLAEYNQALTEAETLKVSDTTQFRPLAVDFMSAVNKIAPIWVMHF
;
A
#
# COMPACT_ATOMS: atom_id res chain seq x y z
N GLN A 1 -11.76 -20.37 -0.26
CA GLN A 1 -12.60 -19.25 -0.77
C GLN A 1 -11.73 -18.42 -1.70
N GLN A 2 -12.14 -18.21 -2.95
CA GLN A 2 -11.48 -17.23 -3.83
C GLN A 2 -11.77 -15.84 -3.26
N ASN A 3 -10.74 -15.07 -2.88
CA ASN A 3 -10.93 -13.67 -2.51
C ASN A 3 -11.48 -12.93 -3.74
N ALA A 4 -12.77 -12.62 -3.72
CA ALA A 4 -13.41 -11.84 -4.77
C ALA A 4 -12.68 -10.49 -4.88
N THR A 5 -12.14 -10.20 -6.05
CA THR A 5 -11.45 -8.94 -6.30
C THR A 5 -12.52 -7.84 -6.43
N VAL A 6 -12.47 -6.84 -5.54
CA VAL A 6 -13.40 -5.71 -5.56
C VAL A 6 -13.10 -4.83 -6.77
N LEU A 7 -14.13 -4.47 -7.53
CA LEU A 7 -14.04 -3.54 -8.65
C LEU A 7 -14.59 -2.18 -8.20
N LEU A 8 -13.75 -1.15 -8.15
CA LEU A 8 -14.13 0.21 -7.78
C LEU A 8 -14.95 0.87 -8.89
N ARG A 9 -16.25 1.09 -8.64
CA ARG A 9 -17.14 1.80 -9.57
C ARG A 9 -17.62 3.12 -9.00
N ASP A 10 -17.90 3.14 -7.71
CA ASP A 10 -18.43 4.28 -6.98
C ASP A 10 -18.01 4.25 -5.50
N GLU A 11 -18.67 5.09 -4.71
CA GLU A 11 -18.37 5.29 -3.29
C GLU A 11 -18.59 4.04 -2.43
N HIS A 12 -19.54 3.16 -2.78
CA HIS A 12 -19.85 1.96 -2.02
C HIS A 12 -18.73 0.92 -2.11
N ASP A 13 -18.03 0.88 -3.24
CA ASP A 13 -16.91 -0.04 -3.46
C ASP A 13 -15.60 0.47 -2.84
N TYR A 14 -15.51 1.78 -2.58
CA TYR A 14 -14.25 2.46 -2.27
C TYR A 14 -13.55 1.86 -1.06
N ARG A 15 -14.25 1.65 0.06
CA ARG A 15 -13.65 1.16 1.29
C ARG A 15 -13.08 -0.25 1.14
N ALA A 16 -13.87 -1.16 0.58
CA ALA A 16 -13.46 -2.54 0.37
C ALA A 16 -12.29 -2.63 -0.63
N TRP A 17 -12.36 -1.84 -1.70
CA TRP A 17 -11.29 -1.73 -2.68
C TRP A 17 -10.00 -1.15 -2.09
N TYR A 18 -10.10 -0.08 -1.31
CA TYR A 18 -8.96 0.59 -0.68
C TYR A 18 -8.26 -0.34 0.32
N ASN A 19 -9.01 -1.06 1.15
CA ASN A 19 -8.46 -2.06 2.07
C ASN A 19 -7.75 -3.19 1.31
N GLN A 20 -8.32 -3.65 0.19
CA GLN A 20 -7.68 -4.67 -0.65
C GLN A 20 -6.37 -4.15 -1.27
N LEU A 21 -6.36 -2.90 -1.74
CA LEU A 21 -5.18 -2.24 -2.28
C LEU A 21 -4.09 -2.11 -1.21
N GLU A 22 -4.44 -1.58 -0.04
CA GLU A 22 -3.54 -1.42 1.10
C GLU A 22 -2.93 -2.77 1.51
N ALA A 23 -3.74 -3.81 1.69
CA ALA A 23 -3.26 -5.16 2.04
C ALA A 23 -2.24 -5.70 1.03
N ARG A 24 -2.46 -5.47 -0.27
CA ARG A 24 -1.49 -5.85 -1.31
C ARG A 24 -0.23 -4.99 -1.25
N CYS A 25 -0.35 -3.67 -1.06
CA CYS A 25 0.81 -2.78 -0.91
C CYS A 25 1.67 -3.13 0.30
N VAL A 26 1.06 -3.52 1.43
CA VAL A 26 1.76 -4.02 2.63
C VAL A 26 2.50 -5.32 2.32
N THR A 27 1.87 -6.24 1.59
CA THR A 27 2.51 -7.51 1.16
C THR A 27 3.78 -7.27 0.33
N TYR A 28 3.79 -6.21 -0.49
CA TYR A 28 4.96 -5.82 -1.29
C TYR A 28 5.92 -4.85 -0.58
N ASN A 29 5.67 -4.50 0.68
CA ASN A 29 6.43 -3.49 1.45
C ASN A 29 6.53 -2.13 0.73
N LEU A 30 5.44 -1.73 0.09
CA LEU A 30 5.34 -0.49 -0.69
C LEU A 30 4.41 0.56 -0.06
N TRP A 31 3.66 0.20 0.98
CA TRP A 31 2.59 1.06 1.50
C TRP A 31 3.09 2.46 1.84
N GLU A 32 4.20 2.58 2.57
CA GLU A 32 4.78 3.88 2.96
C GLU A 32 5.12 4.78 1.76
N GLN A 33 5.50 4.19 0.62
CA GLN A 33 5.85 4.90 -0.60
C GLN A 33 4.63 5.30 -1.44
N VAL A 34 3.57 4.50 -1.44
CA VAL A 34 2.37 4.73 -2.27
C VAL A 34 1.21 5.37 -1.51
N ASN A 35 1.25 5.36 -0.18
CA ASN A 35 0.26 5.99 0.68
C ASN A 35 0.14 7.48 0.33
N PRO A 36 -1.07 7.99 -0.01
CA PRO A 36 -1.35 9.41 -0.21
C PRO A 36 -0.77 10.35 0.85
N ASP A 37 -0.76 9.89 2.09
CA ASP A 37 -0.32 10.65 3.27
C ASP A 37 1.11 10.26 3.71
N GLY A 38 1.69 9.24 3.08
CA GLY A 38 3.06 8.80 3.33
C GLY A 38 4.10 9.83 2.88
N THR A 39 5.24 9.88 3.55
CA THR A 39 6.34 10.79 3.23
C THR A 39 7.53 10.10 2.58
N LYS A 40 7.51 8.76 2.51
CA LYS A 40 8.64 7.97 2.02
C LYS A 40 8.77 8.11 0.50
N PRO A 41 9.92 8.56 -0.02
CA PRO A 41 10.16 8.62 -1.45
C PRO A 41 10.41 7.21 -2.03
N LEU A 42 10.22 7.10 -3.34
CA LEU A 42 10.65 5.94 -4.12
C LEU A 42 12.17 5.89 -4.20
N LEU A 43 12.73 4.69 -4.35
CA LEU A 43 14.14 4.49 -4.63
C LEU A 43 14.49 5.11 -5.99
N THR A 44 15.61 5.81 -6.03
CA THR A 44 16.22 6.29 -7.26
C THR A 44 17.09 5.21 -7.87
N GLU A 45 17.18 5.17 -9.20
CA GLU A 45 18.11 4.28 -9.88
C GLU A 45 19.54 4.58 -9.40
N PRO A 46 20.26 3.59 -8.81
CA PRO A 46 21.60 3.83 -8.31
C PRO A 46 22.58 4.03 -9.47
N THR A 47 23.63 4.81 -9.25
CA THR A 47 24.67 5.06 -10.24
C THR A 47 25.80 4.05 -10.09
N PRO A 48 26.28 3.45 -11.21
CA PRO A 48 27.40 2.53 -11.15
C PRO A 48 28.68 3.28 -10.71
N PRO A 49 29.51 2.68 -9.84
CA PRO A 49 30.78 3.29 -9.47
C PRO A 49 31.72 3.35 -10.68
N LYS A 50 32.52 4.40 -10.77
CA LYS A 50 33.53 4.55 -11.83
C LYS A 50 34.73 3.63 -11.55
N LEU A 51 35.16 2.90 -12.56
CA LEU A 51 36.39 2.10 -12.48
C LEU A 51 37.61 3.02 -12.36
N PRO A 52 38.57 2.73 -11.47
CA PRO A 52 39.86 3.43 -11.43
C PRO A 52 40.59 3.36 -12.77
N GLU A 53 41.06 4.50 -13.28
CA GLU A 53 41.80 4.57 -14.52
C GLU A 53 43.29 4.74 -14.24
N TYR A 54 44.15 4.02 -14.96
CA TYR A 54 45.60 4.13 -14.77
C TYR A 54 46.13 5.57 -14.91
N GLY A 55 45.48 6.40 -15.73
CA GLY A 55 45.84 7.80 -15.93
C GLY A 55 45.71 8.69 -14.69
N ASP A 56 44.95 8.27 -13.68
CA ASP A 56 44.75 9.03 -12.44
C ASP A 56 45.92 8.86 -11.44
N TYR A 57 46.88 7.98 -11.75
CA TYR A 57 47.95 7.58 -10.82
C TYR A 57 49.34 7.98 -11.30
N THR A 58 50.29 8.01 -10.36
CA THR A 58 51.67 8.43 -10.63
C THR A 58 52.36 7.50 -11.64
N PRO A 59 52.81 8.00 -12.80
CA PRO A 59 53.54 7.21 -13.79
C PRO A 59 54.94 6.82 -13.29
N ILE A 60 55.53 5.80 -13.91
CA ILE A 60 56.95 5.48 -13.74
C ILE A 60 57.82 6.53 -14.44
N ASN A 61 59.00 6.84 -13.89
CA ASN A 61 59.89 7.87 -14.43
C ASN A 61 60.40 7.59 -15.86
N THR A 62 60.39 6.33 -16.29
CA THR A 62 60.81 5.92 -17.64
C THR A 62 59.71 6.08 -18.68
N LEU A 63 58.49 6.47 -18.28
CA LEU A 63 57.40 6.73 -19.21
C LEU A 63 57.69 8.06 -19.94
N PRO A 64 57.61 8.09 -21.29
CA PRO A 64 57.81 9.32 -22.06
C PRO A 64 56.91 10.47 -21.61
N THR A 65 57.47 11.68 -21.55
CA THR A 65 56.74 12.89 -21.13
C THR A 65 55.54 13.15 -22.05
N GLY A 66 54.34 13.22 -21.47
CA GLY A 66 53.09 13.40 -22.21
C GLY A 66 52.34 12.11 -22.54
N GLN A 67 52.88 10.92 -22.24
CA GLN A 67 52.12 9.68 -22.30
C GLN A 67 51.34 9.44 -21.00
N VAL A 68 50.07 9.04 -21.15
CA VAL A 68 49.19 8.65 -20.04
C VAL A 68 49.40 7.16 -19.74
N PRO A 69 49.56 6.75 -18.47
CA PRO A 69 49.62 5.34 -18.09
C PRO A 69 48.40 4.55 -18.58
N THR A 70 48.63 3.36 -19.13
CA THR A 70 47.55 2.50 -19.65
C THR A 70 47.50 1.11 -19.01
N LYS A 71 48.53 0.76 -18.24
CA LYS A 71 48.66 -0.53 -17.55
C LYS A 71 49.41 -0.35 -16.24
N SER A 72 49.26 -1.31 -15.34
CA SER A 72 49.90 -1.25 -14.01
C SER A 72 51.43 -1.09 -14.06
N THR A 73 52.11 -1.58 -15.09
CA THR A 73 53.57 -1.46 -15.22
C THR A 73 54.02 -0.05 -15.59
N ASP A 74 53.11 0.77 -16.11
CA ASP A 74 53.38 2.17 -16.45
C ASP A 74 53.35 3.08 -15.21
N LEU A 75 52.94 2.54 -14.06
CA LEU A 75 52.85 3.24 -12.79
C LEU A 75 54.10 3.04 -11.94
N SER A 76 54.44 4.06 -11.16
CA SER A 76 55.45 3.94 -10.10
C SER A 76 54.98 2.97 -9.00
N THR A 77 55.88 2.53 -8.12
CA THR A 77 55.50 1.66 -6.99
C THR A 77 54.41 2.27 -6.11
N SER A 78 54.44 3.59 -5.89
CA SER A 78 53.38 4.29 -5.16
C SER A 78 52.07 4.34 -5.95
N GLY A 79 52.13 4.60 -7.26
CA GLY A 79 50.97 4.59 -8.15
C GLY A 79 50.30 3.22 -8.23
N GLN A 80 51.09 2.13 -8.31
CA GLN A 80 50.58 0.76 -8.28
C GLN A 80 49.85 0.44 -6.97
N ARG A 81 50.38 0.91 -5.83
CA ARG A 81 49.75 0.72 -4.53
C ARG A 81 48.42 1.47 -4.43
N ALA A 82 48.42 2.75 -4.80
CA ALA A 82 47.21 3.58 -4.81
C ALA A 82 46.12 3.01 -5.74
N TYR A 83 46.49 2.61 -6.97
CA TYR A 83 45.58 1.95 -7.90
C TYR A 83 44.99 0.68 -7.31
N LYS A 84 45.81 -0.15 -6.65
CA LYS A 84 45.34 -1.39 -6.02
C LYS A 84 44.37 -1.10 -4.87
N ASP A 85 44.66 -0.11 -4.03
CA ASP A 85 43.79 0.26 -2.91
C ASP A 85 42.43 0.79 -3.41
N ASP A 86 42.43 1.67 -4.42
CA ASP A 86 41.20 2.17 -5.05
C ASP A 86 40.43 1.08 -5.80
N LEU A 87 41.13 0.10 -6.38
CA LEU A 87 40.50 -1.06 -7.01
C LEU A 87 39.76 -1.91 -5.98
N GLU A 88 40.29 -2.08 -4.77
CA GLU A 88 39.58 -2.75 -3.67
C GLU A 88 38.37 -1.94 -3.20
N VAL A 89 38.49 -0.61 -3.07
CA VAL A 89 37.36 0.28 -2.76
C VAL A 89 36.28 0.21 -3.85
N TYR A 90 36.67 0.20 -5.12
CA TYR A 90 35.76 0.05 -6.26
C TYR A 90 34.99 -1.27 -6.20
N LYS A 91 35.66 -2.40 -5.90
CA LYS A 91 34.99 -3.70 -5.73
C LYS A 91 33.92 -3.64 -4.64
N LEU A 92 34.24 -3.04 -3.49
CA LEU A 92 33.26 -2.88 -2.40
C LEU A 92 32.07 -2.00 -2.84
N LYS A 93 32.34 -0.86 -3.49
CA LYS A 93 31.29 0.02 -4.02
C LYS A 93 30.43 -0.69 -5.07
N MET A 94 31.04 -1.57 -5.88
CA MET A 94 30.33 -2.36 -6.88
C MET A 94 29.40 -3.39 -6.24
N GLU A 95 29.82 -4.05 -5.15
CA GLU A 95 28.94 -4.95 -4.39
C GLU A 95 27.77 -4.20 -3.75
N LEU A 96 28.00 -3.02 -3.17
CA LEU A 96 26.92 -2.16 -2.66
C LEU A 96 25.96 -1.74 -3.78
N TYR A 97 26.49 -1.30 -4.93
CA TYR A 97 25.70 -0.95 -6.11
C TYR A 97 24.80 -2.10 -6.56
N LYS A 98 25.32 -3.34 -6.64
CA LYS A 98 24.52 -4.52 -7.02
C LYS A 98 23.36 -4.75 -6.04
N VAL A 99 23.63 -4.62 -4.74
CA VAL A 99 22.59 -4.77 -3.70
C VAL A 99 21.51 -3.70 -3.85
N ASP A 100 21.89 -2.44 -4.02
CA ASP A 100 20.93 -1.35 -4.12
C ASP A 100 20.17 -1.37 -5.45
N PHE A 101 20.82 -1.76 -6.55
CA PHE A 101 20.17 -1.96 -7.84
C PHE A 101 19.15 -3.10 -7.78
N ALA A 102 19.46 -4.19 -7.07
CA ALA A 102 18.51 -5.28 -6.85
C ALA A 102 17.27 -4.82 -6.07
N LYS A 103 17.46 -4.02 -5.00
CA LYS A 103 16.34 -3.42 -4.24
C LYS A 103 15.50 -2.48 -5.11
N TYR A 104 16.15 -1.58 -5.86
CA TYR A 104 15.49 -0.66 -6.78
C TYR A 104 14.64 -1.43 -7.82
N LYS A 105 15.23 -2.45 -8.46
CA LYS A 105 14.52 -3.27 -9.45
C LYS A 105 13.33 -4.01 -8.84
N ALA A 106 13.47 -4.53 -7.62
CA ALA A 106 12.37 -5.15 -6.90
C ALA A 106 11.25 -4.15 -6.60
N GLU A 107 11.58 -2.93 -6.18
CA GLU A 107 10.59 -1.88 -5.94
C GLU A 107 9.84 -1.51 -7.23
N VAL A 108 10.56 -1.30 -8.34
CA VAL A 108 9.96 -1.02 -9.66
C VAL A 108 9.02 -2.14 -10.09
N ALA A 109 9.43 -3.40 -9.95
CA ALA A 109 8.60 -4.55 -10.31
C ALA A 109 7.32 -4.62 -9.45
N ASN A 110 7.44 -4.39 -8.14
CA ASN A 110 6.30 -4.38 -7.24
C ASN A 110 5.34 -3.21 -7.55
N LEU A 111 5.87 -2.01 -7.84
CA LEU A 111 5.06 -0.86 -8.26
C LEU A 111 4.28 -1.16 -9.55
N GLN A 112 4.89 -1.86 -10.49
CA GLN A 112 4.22 -2.29 -11.71
C GLN A 112 3.05 -3.24 -11.40
N GLN A 113 3.22 -4.18 -10.46
CA GLN A 113 2.12 -5.06 -10.01
C GLN A 113 0.97 -4.25 -9.40
N ILE A 114 1.27 -3.24 -8.58
CA ILE A 114 0.24 -2.36 -8.01
C ILE A 114 -0.45 -1.52 -9.10
N LYS A 115 0.28 -1.01 -10.10
CA LYS A 115 -0.34 -0.30 -11.23
C LYS A 115 -1.32 -1.19 -12.00
N ILE A 116 -0.91 -2.42 -12.33
CA ILE A 116 -1.75 -3.40 -13.03
C ILE A 116 -2.99 -3.75 -12.20
N LEU A 117 -2.83 -3.90 -10.88
CA LEU A 117 -3.94 -4.10 -9.97
C LEU A 117 -4.95 -2.95 -10.06
N ILE A 118 -4.51 -1.70 -9.89
CA ILE A 118 -5.41 -0.54 -9.95
C ILE A 118 -6.11 -0.50 -11.31
N GLN A 119 -5.37 -0.68 -12.41
CA GLN A 119 -5.93 -0.70 -13.77
C GLN A 119 -6.89 -1.88 -14.05
N SER A 120 -6.81 -2.98 -13.30
CA SER A 120 -7.73 -4.12 -13.46
C SER A 120 -8.92 -4.07 -12.50
N THR A 121 -8.85 -3.21 -11.47
CA THR A 121 -9.84 -3.15 -10.38
C THR A 121 -10.53 -1.81 -10.24
N VAL A 122 -10.33 -0.89 -11.18
CA VAL A 122 -11.00 0.41 -11.23
C VAL A 122 -11.85 0.49 -12.50
N ALA A 123 -13.05 1.03 -12.43
CA ALA A 123 -13.92 1.19 -13.59
C ALA A 123 -13.30 2.12 -14.65
N ALA A 124 -13.56 1.84 -15.94
CA ALA A 124 -12.92 2.54 -17.06
C ALA A 124 -13.16 4.06 -17.09
N HIS A 125 -14.25 4.56 -16.51
CA HIS A 125 -14.48 6.01 -16.42
C HIS A 125 -13.56 6.67 -15.38
N LEU A 126 -13.39 6.05 -14.20
CA LEU A 126 -12.47 6.49 -13.16
C LEU A 126 -11.01 6.38 -13.62
N GLN A 127 -10.64 5.34 -14.36
CA GLN A 127 -9.27 5.23 -14.90
C GLN A 127 -8.91 6.42 -15.79
N ARG A 128 -9.84 6.83 -16.67
CA ARG A 128 -9.63 7.95 -17.61
C ARG A 128 -9.45 9.28 -16.91
N THR A 129 -10.12 9.50 -15.78
CA THR A 129 -10.10 10.77 -15.06
C THR A 129 -9.07 10.81 -13.93
N CYS A 130 -8.83 9.68 -13.27
CA CYS A 130 -8.06 9.61 -12.02
C CYS A 130 -6.68 8.97 -12.18
N CYS A 131 -6.44 8.18 -13.25
CA CYS A 131 -5.21 7.41 -13.43
C CYS A 131 -4.41 7.82 -14.69
N PRO A 132 -3.87 9.07 -14.76
CA PRO A 132 -3.10 9.51 -15.92
C PRO A 132 -1.80 8.69 -16.08
N PRO A 133 -1.33 8.40 -17.31
CA PRO A 133 -0.14 7.57 -17.55
C PRO A 133 1.14 8.10 -16.90
N SER A 134 1.29 9.42 -16.82
CA SER A 134 2.43 10.09 -16.17
C SER A 134 2.30 10.21 -14.64
N GLY A 135 1.12 9.90 -14.10
CA GLY A 135 0.85 10.01 -12.66
C GLY A 135 1.54 8.92 -11.85
N SER A 136 1.90 9.27 -10.61
CA SER A 136 2.32 8.28 -9.63
C SER A 136 1.12 7.50 -9.09
N ILE A 137 1.36 6.31 -8.54
CA ILE A 137 0.32 5.52 -7.85
C ILE A 137 -0.33 6.35 -6.74
N LYS A 138 0.48 7.15 -6.05
CA LYS A 138 0.02 8.05 -4.99
C LYS A 138 -0.99 9.08 -5.51
N ASP A 139 -0.72 9.67 -6.67
CA ASP A 139 -1.65 10.61 -7.32
C ASP A 139 -2.93 9.90 -7.75
N TRP A 140 -2.81 8.68 -8.28
CA TRP A 140 -3.98 7.89 -8.67
C TRP A 140 -4.89 7.61 -7.47
N ILE A 141 -4.33 7.18 -6.34
CA ILE A 141 -5.10 6.92 -5.11
C ILE A 141 -5.75 8.21 -4.60
N LYS A 142 -5.04 9.34 -4.60
CA LYS A 142 -5.59 10.65 -4.21
C LYS A 142 -6.77 11.05 -5.09
N ASN A 143 -6.64 10.92 -6.40
CA ASN A 143 -7.70 11.28 -7.34
C ASN A 143 -8.92 10.36 -7.21
N LEU A 144 -8.71 9.05 -6.99
CA LEU A 144 -9.80 8.11 -6.75
C LEU A 144 -10.53 8.43 -5.45
N LYS A 145 -9.78 8.74 -4.38
CA LYS A 145 -10.37 9.20 -3.11
C LYS A 145 -11.15 10.50 -3.26
N ALA A 146 -10.65 11.45 -4.07
CA ALA A 146 -11.36 12.70 -4.30
C ALA A 146 -12.65 12.51 -5.10
N GLN A 147 -12.68 11.54 -6.04
CA GLN A 147 -13.81 11.33 -6.94
C GLN A 147 -14.90 10.44 -6.34
N VAL A 148 -14.51 9.37 -5.62
CA VAL A 148 -15.41 8.34 -5.10
C VAL A 148 -15.09 7.95 -3.66
N GLY A 149 -14.21 8.67 -2.97
CA GLY A 149 -13.93 8.38 -1.56
C GLY A 149 -15.08 8.81 -0.67
N ILE A 150 -15.38 7.99 0.32
CA ILE A 150 -16.29 8.35 1.42
C ILE A 150 -15.47 8.95 2.56
N THR A 151 -15.96 10.02 3.18
CA THR A 151 -15.35 10.60 4.39
C THR A 151 -15.63 9.71 5.59
N ILE A 152 -14.75 9.71 6.60
CA ILE A 152 -14.96 8.90 7.80
C ILE A 152 -16.27 9.27 8.52
N GLU A 153 -16.70 10.52 8.44
CA GLU A 153 -17.98 11.00 8.94
C GLU A 153 -19.16 10.37 8.21
N ASN A 154 -19.11 10.31 6.88
CA ASN A 154 -20.15 9.68 6.07
C ASN A 154 -20.17 8.16 6.28
N GLU A 155 -19.01 7.51 6.41
CA GLU A 155 -18.93 6.08 6.73
C GLU A 155 -19.57 5.78 8.09
N ARG A 156 -19.30 6.61 9.09
CA ARG A 156 -19.91 6.48 10.43
C ARG A 156 -21.42 6.64 10.37
N GLU A 157 -21.91 7.62 9.62
CA GLU A 157 -23.35 7.86 9.49
C GLU A 157 -24.04 6.71 8.74
N GLN A 158 -23.44 6.18 7.67
CA GLN A 158 -23.95 5.00 6.96
C GLN A 158 -23.98 3.76 7.86
N ALA A 159 -22.90 3.49 8.60
CA ALA A 159 -22.82 2.37 9.54
C ALA A 159 -23.85 2.51 10.67
N ARG A 160 -24.03 3.72 11.19
CA ARG A 160 -25.09 4.06 12.16
C ARG A 160 -26.46 3.77 11.58
N GLN A 161 -26.75 4.24 10.37
CA GLN A 161 -28.04 4.04 9.71
C GLN A 161 -28.31 2.56 9.42
N ARG A 162 -27.28 1.79 9.03
CA ARG A 162 -27.35 0.35 8.81
C ARG A 162 -27.65 -0.40 10.11
N TYR A 163 -26.94 -0.07 11.20
CA TYR A 163 -27.20 -0.62 12.55
C TYR A 163 -28.65 -0.35 12.99
N HIS A 164 -29.12 0.90 12.91
CA HIS A 164 -30.49 1.25 13.27
C HIS A 164 -31.56 0.58 12.40
N ASN A 165 -31.25 0.33 11.13
CA ASN A 165 -32.15 -0.44 10.26
C ASN A 165 -32.15 -1.93 10.63
N ALA A 166 -31.00 -2.49 11.01
CA ALA A 166 -30.90 -3.87 11.47
C ALA A 166 -31.58 -4.11 12.83
N LEU A 167 -31.86 -3.07 13.63
CA LEU A 167 -32.71 -3.18 14.82
C LEU A 167 -34.19 -3.45 14.51
N LYS A 168 -34.61 -3.40 13.24
CA LYS A 168 -35.99 -3.70 12.83
C LYS A 168 -36.10 -5.20 12.52
N PRO A 169 -36.79 -5.98 13.37
CA PRO A 169 -36.83 -7.43 13.23
C PRO A 169 -37.78 -7.86 12.08
N PRO A 170 -37.55 -9.04 11.47
CA PRO A 170 -38.31 -9.49 10.31
C PRO A 170 -39.67 -10.03 10.70
N ARG A 171 -40.72 -9.71 9.92
CA ARG A 171 -42.09 -10.15 10.21
C ARG A 171 -42.30 -11.66 10.16
N LEU A 172 -41.46 -12.38 9.42
CA LEU A 172 -41.56 -13.82 9.21
C LEU A 172 -40.43 -14.56 9.94
N ALA A 173 -40.79 -15.63 10.66
CA ALA A 173 -39.85 -16.48 11.37
C ALA A 173 -38.74 -17.05 10.46
N SER A 174 -39.05 -17.32 9.19
CA SER A 174 -38.12 -17.87 8.20
C SER A 174 -36.94 -16.96 7.86
N ASN A 175 -37.00 -15.67 8.18
CA ASN A 175 -35.97 -14.69 7.84
C ASN A 175 -35.06 -14.34 9.02
N TRP A 176 -35.21 -15.02 10.16
CA TRP A 176 -34.48 -14.71 11.39
C TRP A 176 -32.99 -14.91 11.25
N ASP A 177 -32.54 -16.02 10.68
CA ASP A 177 -31.11 -16.30 10.50
C ASP A 177 -30.43 -15.23 9.63
N THR A 178 -31.09 -14.84 8.54
CA THR A 178 -30.60 -13.77 7.65
C THR A 178 -30.55 -12.42 8.37
N TRP A 179 -31.58 -12.10 9.15
CA TRP A 179 -31.62 -10.86 9.91
C TRP A 179 -30.57 -10.82 11.03
N LEU A 180 -30.38 -11.91 11.78
CA LEU A 180 -29.37 -12.01 12.82
C LEU A 180 -27.95 -11.86 12.23
N ALA A 181 -27.70 -12.45 11.07
CA ALA A 181 -26.44 -12.27 10.36
C ALA A 181 -26.21 -10.80 9.97
N GLU A 182 -27.22 -10.12 9.43
CA GLU A 182 -27.15 -8.70 9.07
C GLU A 182 -26.97 -7.78 10.29
N TYR A 183 -27.69 -8.06 11.39
CA TYR A 183 -27.53 -7.33 12.65
C TYR A 183 -26.11 -7.45 13.19
N ASN A 184 -25.57 -8.67 13.27
CA ASN A 184 -24.20 -8.89 13.75
C ASN A 184 -23.17 -8.20 12.85
N GLN A 185 -23.36 -8.24 11.53
CA GLN A 185 -22.49 -7.57 10.57
C GLN A 185 -22.54 -6.03 10.73
N ALA A 186 -23.74 -5.47 10.81
CA ALA A 186 -23.94 -4.02 10.98
C ALA A 186 -23.39 -3.52 12.33
N LEU A 187 -23.56 -4.28 13.40
CA LEU A 187 -22.99 -3.97 14.71
C LEU A 187 -21.45 -3.98 14.67
N THR A 188 -20.85 -5.03 14.11
CA THR A 188 -19.39 -5.15 13.98
C THR A 188 -18.82 -3.97 13.18
N GLU A 189 -19.49 -3.60 12.08
CA GLU A 189 -19.09 -2.45 11.26
C GLU A 189 -19.18 -1.12 12.02
N ALA A 190 -20.27 -0.88 12.75
CA ALA A 190 -20.48 0.32 13.55
C ALA A 190 -19.49 0.43 14.72
N GLU A 191 -19.18 -0.68 15.41
CA GLU A 191 -18.14 -0.76 16.44
C GLU A 191 -16.75 -0.46 15.87
N THR A 192 -16.42 -1.04 14.72
CA THR A 192 -15.13 -0.81 14.03
C THR A 192 -14.93 0.67 13.69
N LEU A 193 -16.01 1.35 13.30
CA LEU A 193 -16.02 2.79 12.99
C LEU A 193 -16.17 3.69 14.22
N LYS A 194 -16.34 3.11 15.42
CA LYS A 194 -16.55 3.80 16.70
C LYS A 194 -17.77 4.73 16.65
N VAL A 195 -18.87 4.26 16.08
CA VAL A 195 -20.17 4.97 16.14
C VAL A 195 -20.58 5.08 17.61
N SER A 196 -20.95 6.28 18.06
CA SER A 196 -21.25 6.55 19.48
C SER A 196 -22.29 5.60 20.07
N ASP A 197 -23.31 5.29 19.28
CA ASP A 197 -24.48 4.49 19.68
C ASP A 197 -24.12 3.03 19.99
N THR A 198 -22.98 2.53 19.52
CA THR A 198 -22.53 1.14 19.70
C THR A 198 -21.35 0.99 20.68
N THR A 199 -20.92 2.07 21.33
CA THR A 199 -19.75 2.02 22.24
C THR A 199 -20.06 1.50 23.65
N GLN A 200 -21.34 1.36 24.01
CA GLN A 200 -21.77 0.93 25.34
C GLN A 200 -22.56 -0.38 25.26
N PHE A 201 -22.10 -1.42 25.97
CA PHE A 201 -22.71 -2.76 25.98
C PHE A 201 -24.16 -2.79 26.50
N ARG A 202 -24.48 -1.98 27.51
CA ARG A 202 -25.82 -1.97 28.13
C ARG A 202 -26.93 -1.45 27.18
N PRO A 203 -26.76 -0.31 26.50
CA PRO A 203 -27.66 0.12 25.44
C PRO A 203 -27.85 -0.91 24.32
N LEU A 204 -26.77 -1.56 23.86
CA LEU A 204 -26.85 -2.61 22.82
C LEU A 204 -27.73 -3.79 23.24
N ALA A 205 -27.57 -4.27 24.48
CA ALA A 205 -28.40 -5.36 25.00
C ALA A 205 -29.87 -4.95 25.11
N VAL A 206 -30.15 -3.71 25.53
CA VAL A 206 -31.53 -3.18 25.62
C VAL A 206 -32.15 -3.03 24.22
N ASP A 207 -31.40 -2.52 23.24
CA ASP A 207 -31.86 -2.36 21.87
C ASP A 207 -32.17 -3.70 21.20
N PHE A 208 -31.29 -4.68 21.36
CA PHE A 208 -31.50 -6.04 20.87
C PHE A 208 -32.72 -6.69 21.52
N MET A 209 -32.83 -6.64 22.85
CA MET A 209 -33.97 -7.22 23.58
C MET A 209 -35.27 -6.51 23.23
N SER A 210 -35.26 -5.20 23.00
CA SER A 210 -36.41 -4.42 22.53
C SER A 210 -36.85 -4.83 21.11
N ALA A 211 -35.90 -5.09 20.21
CA ALA A 211 -36.18 -5.61 18.89
C ALA A 211 -36.80 -7.03 18.98
N VAL A 212 -36.18 -7.93 19.74
CA VAL A 212 -36.65 -9.31 19.91
C VAL A 212 -38.03 -9.37 20.59
N ASN A 213 -38.29 -8.51 21.58
CA ASN A 213 -39.57 -8.47 22.32
C ASN A 213 -40.78 -8.24 21.39
N LYS A 214 -40.59 -7.52 20.28
CA LYS A 214 -41.67 -7.21 19.33
C LYS A 214 -42.17 -8.42 18.55
N ILE A 215 -41.40 -9.50 18.50
CA ILE A 215 -41.71 -10.69 17.68
C ILE A 215 -41.72 -11.97 18.51
N ALA A 216 -40.85 -12.08 19.51
CA ALA A 216 -40.76 -13.23 20.41
C ALA A 216 -40.72 -12.75 21.88
N PRO A 217 -41.86 -12.29 22.45
CA PRO A 217 -41.91 -11.77 23.82
C PRO A 217 -41.47 -12.81 24.87
N ILE A 218 -41.70 -14.09 24.56
CA ILE A 218 -41.38 -15.23 25.44
C ILE A 218 -39.86 -15.38 25.63
N TRP A 219 -39.05 -15.01 24.63
CA TRP A 219 -37.59 -15.07 24.72
C TRP A 219 -37.02 -13.99 25.65
N VAL A 220 -37.73 -12.85 25.77
CA VAL A 220 -37.33 -11.72 26.61
C VAL A 220 -37.68 -11.94 28.08
N MET A 221 -38.67 -12.79 28.39
CA MET A 221 -39.04 -13.12 29.77
C MET A 221 -38.03 -14.04 30.50
N HIS A 222 -37.03 -14.57 29.80
CA HIS A 222 -36.06 -15.54 30.34
C HIS A 222 -34.61 -15.01 30.42
N PHE A 223 -34.40 -13.73 30.12
CA PHE A 223 -33.12 -13.01 30.25
C PHE A 223 -33.24 -11.91 31.30
#